data_AF-A0A1V9DI36-F1
#
_entry.id   AF-A0A1V9DI36-F1
#
_cell.length_a   1.000
_cell.length_b   1.000
_cell.length_c   1.000
_cell.angle_alpha   90.00
_cell.angle_beta   90.00
_cell.angle_gamma   90.00
#
_symmetry.space_group_name_H-M   'P 1'
#
loop_
_entity.id
_entity.type
_entity.pdbx_description
1 polymer ?
#
loop_
_entity_poly.entity_id
_entity_poly.type
_entity_poly.pdbx_seq_one_letter_code
_entity_poly.pdbx_strand_id
1 'polypeptide(L)' 'MSNIAQGSHEDVLKIVGRAVLTLHVHGESLSADKVVSMIGCYAENAEQNQQPLFALAMEMMTAEKLAKSA' A
#
# COMPACT_ATOMS: atom_id res chain seq x y z
N MET A 1 -6.46 25.34 0.11
CA MET A 1 -7.53 24.48 0.64
C MET A 1 -7.24 23.05 0.20
N SER A 2 -6.55 22.30 1.05
CA SER A 2 -6.01 20.96 0.77
C SER A 2 -7.06 19.89 1.05
N ASN A 3 -8.18 19.88 0.30
CA ASN A 3 -9.25 18.89 0.47
C ASN A 3 -8.93 17.53 -0.20
N ILE A 4 -7.71 17.33 -0.69
CA ILE A 4 -7.28 16.09 -1.36
C ILE A 4 -6.86 15.01 -0.33
N ALA A 5 -6.59 15.35 0.94
CA ALA A 5 -5.70 14.55 1.76
C ALA A 5 -6.34 13.57 2.76
N GLN A 6 -7.58 13.77 3.23
CA GLN A 6 -8.14 12.89 4.27
C GLN A 6 -8.81 11.62 3.73
N GLY A 7 -9.55 11.71 2.62
CA GLY A 7 -10.15 10.52 1.98
C GLY A 7 -9.09 9.60 1.38
N SER A 8 -8.02 10.15 0.80
CA SER A 8 -6.96 9.35 0.17
C SER A 8 -6.12 8.56 1.17
N HIS A 9 -5.85 9.10 2.37
CA HIS A 9 -5.07 8.39 3.39
C HIS A 9 -5.81 7.19 3.98
N GLU A 10 -7.12 7.31 4.22
CA GLU A 10 -7.93 6.18 4.68
C GLU A 10 -7.97 5.07 3.63
N ASP A 11 -8.12 5.44 2.35
CA ASP A 11 -8.15 4.47 1.25
C ASP A 11 -6.80 3.79 1.02
N VAL A 12 -5.69 4.51 1.20
CA VAL A 12 -4.35 3.92 1.22
C VAL A 12 -4.20 2.93 2.38
N LEU A 13 -4.67 3.27 3.59
CA LEU A 13 -4.63 2.35 4.73
C LEU A 13 -5.49 1.10 4.48
N LYS A 14 -6.63 1.22 3.80
CA LYS A 14 -7.45 0.07 3.40
C LYS A 14 -6.70 -0.84 2.41
N ILE A 15 -5.98 -0.26 1.44
CA ILE A 15 -5.16 -1.01 0.47
C ILE A 15 -4.06 -1.79 1.21
N VAL A 16 -3.30 -1.12 2.09
CA VAL A 16 -2.23 -1.75 2.87
C VAL A 16 -2.81 -2.81 3.80
N GLY A 17 -3.88 -2.51 4.52
CA GLY A 17 -4.56 -3.44 5.43
C GLY A 17 -5.06 -4.69 4.72
N ARG A 18 -5.62 -4.54 3.51
CA ARG A 18 -6.04 -5.69 2.69
C ARG A 18 -4.86 -6.56 2.26
N ALA A 19 -3.75 -5.96 1.87
CA ALA A 19 -2.53 -6.71 1.51
C ALA A 19 -1.98 -7.49 2.71
N VAL A 20 -1.90 -6.86 3.88
CA VAL A 20 -1.47 -7.47 5.15
C VAL A 20 -2.39 -8.62 5.55
N LEU A 21 -3.71 -8.40 5.55
CA LEU A 21 -4.69 -9.43 5.89
C LEU A 21 -4.63 -10.60 4.91
N THR A 22 -4.44 -10.33 3.62
CA THR A 22 -4.32 -11.39 2.61
C THR A 22 -3.11 -12.27 2.88
N LEU A 23 -1.93 -11.67 3.11
CA LEU A 23 -0.72 -12.42 3.47
C LEU A 23 -0.94 -13.23 4.75
N HIS A 24 -1.55 -12.62 5.77
CA HIS A 24 -1.82 -13.29 7.05
C HIS A 24 -2.75 -14.51 6.91
N VAL A 25 -3.84 -14.37 6.14
CA VAL A 25 -4.80 -15.46 5.88
C VAL A 25 -4.15 -16.63 5.15
N HIS A 26 -3.17 -16.37 4.29
CA HIS A 26 -2.42 -17.42 3.58
C HIS A 26 -1.25 -17.99 4.39
N GLY A 27 -1.05 -17.55 5.63
CA GLY A 27 0.06 -18.00 6.47
C GLY A 27 1.44 -17.48 6.03
N GLU A 28 1.47 -16.47 5.17
CA GLU A 28 2.71 -15.85 4.70
C GLU A 28 3.34 -14.98 5.79
N SER A 29 4.66 -14.96 5.84
CA SER A 29 5.38 -14.02 6.70
C SER A 29 5.14 -12.57 6.27
N LEU A 30 4.81 -11.70 7.22
CA LEU A 30 4.59 -10.29 6.96
C LEU A 30 5.93 -9.55 6.84
N SER A 31 6.22 -9.04 5.65
CA SER A 31 7.34 -8.13 5.40
C SER A 31 6.90 -6.97 4.52
N ALA A 32 7.57 -5.81 4.64
CA ALA A 32 7.26 -4.65 3.81
C ALA A 32 7.36 -4.97 2.32
N ASP A 33 8.36 -5.76 1.91
CA ASP A 33 8.57 -6.16 0.51
C ASP A 33 7.41 -7.02 -0.02
N LYS A 34 6.91 -7.96 0.79
CA LYS A 34 5.76 -8.79 0.41
C LYS A 34 4.46 -7.99 0.35
N VAL A 35 4.27 -7.06 1.28
CA VAL A 35 3.10 -6.16 1.28
C VAL A 35 3.13 -5.27 0.03
N VAL A 36 4.28 -4.69 -0.31
CA VAL A 36 4.46 -3.91 -1.55
C VAL A 36 4.18 -4.74 -2.79
N SER A 37 4.71 -5.97 -2.86
CA SER A 37 4.44 -6.87 -3.98
C SER A 37 2.95 -7.20 -4.11
N MET A 38 2.25 -7.43 -2.99
CA MET A 38 0.81 -7.69 -3.00
C MET A 38 -0.01 -6.46 -3.43
N ILE A 39 0.40 -5.27 -3.00
CA ILE A 39 -0.21 -4.01 -3.45
C ILE A 39 0.00 -3.83 -4.96
N GLY A 40 1.17 -4.20 -5.49
CA GLY A 40 1.45 -4.22 -6.93
C GLY A 40 0.47 -5.11 -7.71
N CYS A 41 0.20 -6.33 -7.23
CA CYS A 41 -0.78 -7.22 -7.85
C CYS A 41 -2.22 -6.65 -7.84
N TYR A 42 -2.58 -5.85 -6.82
CA TYR A 42 -3.87 -5.17 -6.80
C TYR A 42 -3.91 -4.02 -7.83
N ALA A 43 -2.81 -3.30 -7.99
CA ALA A 43 -2.68 -2.20 -8.94
C ALA A 43 -2.82 -2.66 -10.40
N GLU A 44 -2.33 -3.86 -10.75
CA GLU A 44 -2.48 -4.43 -12.10
C GLU A 44 -3.94 -4.59 -12.54
N ASN A 45 -4.85 -4.81 -11.57
CA ASN A 45 -6.28 -5.01 -11.82
C ASN A 45 -7.13 -3.78 -11.47
N ALA A 46 -6.50 -2.68 -11.06
CA ALA A 46 -7.17 -1.48 -10.62
C ALA A 46 -7.54 -0.54 -11.78
N GLU A 47 -8.63 0.21 -11.61
CA GLU A 47 -9.00 1.27 -12.54
C GLU A 47 -7.93 2.38 -12.59
N GLN A 48 -7.84 3.08 -13.72
CA GLN A 48 -6.82 4.12 -13.93
C GLN A 48 -6.89 5.28 -12.92
N ASN A 49 -8.09 5.57 -12.40
CA ASN A 49 -8.34 6.56 -11.34
C ASN A 49 -7.82 6.13 -9.96
N GLN A 50 -7.61 4.82 -9.73
CA GLN A 50 -7.13 4.25 -8.46
C GLN A 50 -5.61 4.05 -8.46
N GLN A 51 -4.96 4.03 -9.62
CA GLN A 51 -3.50 3.90 -9.76
C GLN A 51 -2.69 4.84 -8.85
N PRO A 52 -3.07 6.13 -8.66
CA PRO A 52 -2.34 7.02 -7.75
C PRO A 52 -2.40 6.58 -6.27
N LEU A 53 -3.49 5.93 -5.84
CA LEU A 53 -3.64 5.43 -4.47
C LEU A 53 -2.73 4.22 -4.23
N PHE A 54 -2.63 3.31 -5.19
CA PHE A 54 -1.72 2.18 -5.12
C PHE A 54 -0.26 2.61 -5.15
N ALA A 55 0.09 3.60 -5.97
CA ALA A 55 1.43 4.20 -5.99
C ALA A 55 1.79 4.81 -4.63
N LEU A 56 0.90 5.60 -4.04
CA LEU A 56 1.09 6.20 -2.72
C LEU A 56 1.24 5.13 -1.62
N ALA A 57 0.45 4.07 -1.67
CA ALA A 57 0.55 2.96 -0.73
C ALA A 57 1.92 2.25 -0.79
N MET A 58 2.43 2.01 -2.01
CA MET A 58 3.77 1.44 -2.20
C MET A 58 4.88 2.39 -1.73
N GLU A 59 4.73 3.69 -1.98
CA GLU A 59 5.69 4.72 -1.55
C GLU A 59 5.77 4.77 -0.02
N MET A 60 4.62 4.79 0.68
CA MET A 60 4.61 4.80 2.15
C MET A 60 5.31 3.57 2.76
N MET A 61 5.13 2.40 2.16
CA MET A 61 5.76 1.15 2.63
C MET A 61 7.27 1.09 2.34
N THR A 62 7.75 1.82 1.34
CA THR A 62 9.17 1.88 0.95
C THR A 62 9.92 3.04 1.61
N ALA A 63 9.24 4.15 1.90
CA ALA A 63 9.83 5.32 2.56
C ALA A 63 10.33 5.00 3.99
N GLU A 64 9.64 4.13 4.73
CA GLU A 64 10.12 3.66 6.05
C GLU A 64 11.45 2.88 5.97
N LYS A 65 11.74 2.23 4.83
CA LYS A 65 13.01 1.51 4.61
C LYS A 65 14.19 2.48 4.48
N LEU A 66 13.96 3.65 3.89
CA LEU A 66 14.96 4.70 3.71
C LEU A 66 15.27 5.41 5.03
N ALA A 67 14.25 5.68 5.85
CA ALA A 67 14.43 6.36 7.16
C ALA A 67 15.14 5.50 8.22
N LYS A 68 15.07 4.16 8.14
CA LYS A 68 15.79 3.24 9.05
C LYS A 68 17.22 2.90 8.59
N SER A 69 17.63 3.35 7.41
CA SER A 69 18.96 3.09 6.84
C SER A 69 19.88 4.32 6.87
N ALA A 70 19.47 5.41 7.52
CA ALA A 70 20.20 6.67 7.66
C ALA A 70 20.73 6.87 9.07
#